data_AF-A0A316P0G1-F1
#
_entry.id   AF-A0A316P0G1-F1
#
_cell.length_a   1.000
_cell.length_b   1.000
_cell.length_c   1.000
_cell.angle_alpha   90.00
_cell.angle_beta   90.00
_cell.angle_gamma   90.00
#
_symmetry.space_group_name_H-M   'P 1'
#
loop_
_entity.id
_entity.type
_entity.pdbx_description
1 polymer ?
#
loop_
_entity_poly.entity_id
_entity_poly.type
_entity_poly.pdbx_seq_one_letter_code
_entity_poly.pdbx_strand_id
1 'polypeptide(L)'
;MRSNQLSYPAICVRNAQTRCKSKKFLFTDKAFGSVFSLSLQTNYVSTLKKSICGMKKAILVVLVFIIMQVVVPIVATYLFGAYDMSFGKTGKVAEQISNPYVLSGMMLVSYVLIVAALYGWRLLSPSAGLVRRNRLLPLAVVIMLLVIVPMSYVEELLNLNDVTGGSMKMLMYNPLGVFCITIIGPVVEELVFRRAFLGSLLEKNIRPVIAVPVSALVFGLVHFNPAQIPAAFVLGILLGWMYLRTGSLVPSIVCHVVNNALCVALALCFPDDIGLSGLLGGTAAAVWMSFGCAIAAVYLIGIYNKKTAVLQEPVHEIKNDEN
;
A
#
# COMPACT_ATOMS: atom_id res chain seq x y z
N MET A 1 42.34 43.77 25.03
CA MET A 1 41.86 42.44 24.60
C MET A 1 40.68 42.03 25.47
N ARG A 2 39.65 41.48 24.82
CA ARG A 2 38.43 40.84 25.35
C ARG A 2 37.29 41.76 25.78
N SER A 3 36.18 41.50 25.09
CA SER A 3 34.86 42.07 25.07
C SER A 3 34.08 41.83 26.36
N ASN A 4 33.51 42.88 26.94
CA ASN A 4 32.41 42.81 27.90
C ASN A 4 31.08 42.87 27.16
N GLN A 5 30.29 41.80 27.24
CA GLN A 5 28.94 41.73 26.72
C GLN A 5 27.96 42.42 27.68
N LEU A 6 27.03 43.18 27.09
CA LEU A 6 25.89 43.83 27.73
C LEU A 6 24.77 42.83 28.05
N SER A 7 24.15 43.02 29.21
CA SER A 7 23.00 42.29 29.77
C SER A 7 21.65 42.73 29.17
N TYR A 8 20.61 41.87 29.31
CA TYR A 8 19.14 42.09 29.51
C TYR A 8 18.30 41.03 28.74
N PRO A 9 17.06 40.67 29.16
CA PRO A 9 16.71 39.83 30.31
C PRO A 9 15.90 38.57 29.94
N ALA A 10 15.72 37.70 30.95
CA ALA A 10 15.07 36.40 30.91
C ALA A 10 13.60 36.41 30.41
N ILE A 11 13.27 35.47 29.51
CA ILE A 11 11.89 34.99 29.30
C ILE A 11 11.78 33.55 29.80
N CYS A 12 10.89 33.41 30.77
CA CYS A 12 10.60 32.22 31.57
C CYS A 12 9.94 31.12 30.71
N VAL A 13 10.64 30.04 30.41
CA VAL A 13 10.03 28.80 29.91
C VAL A 13 9.86 27.85 31.09
N ARG A 14 8.63 27.78 31.62
CA ARG A 14 8.24 26.82 32.65
C ARG A 14 8.42 25.40 32.14
N ASN A 15 9.27 24.64 32.83
CA ASN A 15 9.34 23.19 32.77
C ASN A 15 8.00 22.57 33.19
N ALA A 16 7.31 21.90 32.25
CA ALA A 16 6.29 20.92 32.56
C ALA A 16 6.86 19.52 32.32
N GLN A 17 7.63 19.00 33.28
CA GLN A 17 7.95 17.58 33.36
C GLN A 17 6.72 16.83 33.88
N THR A 18 5.87 16.32 32.99
CA THR A 18 4.89 15.29 33.35
C THR A 18 5.54 13.91 33.29
N ARG A 19 5.95 13.40 34.46
CA ARG A 19 6.24 11.98 34.69
C ARG A 19 5.02 11.13 34.33
N CYS A 20 5.09 10.39 33.23
CA CYS A 20 4.12 9.33 32.95
C CYS A 20 4.71 7.98 33.42
N LYS A 21 4.21 7.46 34.56
CA LYS A 21 4.56 6.12 35.07
C LYS A 21 4.24 5.07 34.00
N SER A 22 5.24 4.33 33.53
CA SER A 22 5.05 3.16 32.68
C SER A 22 4.52 2.00 33.53
N LYS A 23 3.23 1.67 33.39
CA LYS A 23 2.74 0.37 33.84
C LYS A 23 3.19 -0.68 32.83
N LYS A 24 4.18 -1.51 33.20
CA LYS A 24 4.47 -2.77 32.52
C LYS A 24 3.26 -3.70 32.69
N PHE A 25 2.54 -3.96 31.60
CA PHE A 25 1.58 -5.06 31.54
C PHE A 25 2.24 -6.21 30.78
N LEU A 26 2.56 -7.30 31.50
CA LEU A 26 2.85 -8.60 30.88
C LEU A 26 1.50 -9.22 30.50
N PHE A 27 1.26 -9.42 29.21
CA PHE A 27 0.20 -10.32 28.73
C PHE A 27 0.86 -11.61 28.24
N THR A 28 0.63 -12.70 28.97
CA THR A 28 1.00 -14.06 28.57
C THR A 28 -0.20 -14.70 27.85
N ASP A 29 -0.22 -14.68 26.52
CA ASP A 29 -1.19 -15.46 25.73
C ASP A 29 -0.58 -16.82 25.35
N LYS A 30 -0.83 -17.83 26.18
CA LYS A 30 -0.68 -19.26 25.82
C LYS A 30 -2.05 -19.82 25.43
N ALA A 31 -2.50 -19.58 24.19
CA ALA A 31 -3.52 -20.40 23.49
C ALA A 31 -3.84 -19.82 22.11
N PHE A 32 -2.93 -19.96 21.12
CA PHE A 32 -3.13 -20.01 19.65
C PHE A 32 -1.75 -19.80 18.99
N GLY A 33 -0.88 -20.80 19.12
CA GLY A 33 0.55 -20.69 18.83
C GLY A 33 0.91 -21.15 17.41
N SER A 34 1.28 -20.20 16.54
CA SER A 34 2.55 -20.20 15.76
C SER A 34 2.49 -19.38 14.46
N VAL A 35 1.31 -19.15 13.86
CA VAL A 35 1.22 -18.41 12.58
C VAL A 35 0.97 -16.90 12.78
N PHE A 36 0.25 -16.52 13.84
CA PHE A 36 -0.20 -15.12 14.07
C PHE A 36 0.26 -14.50 15.40
N SER A 37 1.29 -15.07 16.06
CA SER A 37 1.87 -14.45 17.26
C SER A 37 2.60 -13.15 16.88
N LEU A 38 1.87 -12.02 16.91
CA LEU A 38 2.44 -10.68 16.86
C LEU A 38 2.65 -10.18 18.29
N SER A 39 3.74 -10.63 18.91
CA SER A 39 4.34 -9.94 20.06
C SER A 39 4.97 -8.63 19.56
N LEU A 40 4.14 -7.62 19.25
CA LEU A 40 4.63 -6.28 18.93
C LEU A 40 5.08 -5.61 20.24
N GLN A 41 6.39 -5.57 20.46
CA GLN A 41 6.98 -4.80 21.55
C GLN A 41 6.56 -3.32 21.43
N THR A 42 6.14 -2.78 22.56
CA THR A 42 5.69 -1.41 22.88
C THR A 42 6.52 -0.25 22.31
N ASN A 43 7.71 -0.50 21.75
CA ASN A 43 8.64 0.52 21.25
C ASN A 43 8.35 0.96 19.79
N TYR A 44 7.66 0.15 18.99
CA TYR A 44 7.30 0.55 17.61
C TYR A 44 6.11 1.52 17.61
N VAL A 45 5.07 1.21 18.40
CA VAL A 45 3.89 2.07 18.58
C VAL A 45 4.26 3.44 19.16
N SER A 46 5.29 3.52 20.01
CA SER A 46 5.74 4.81 20.59
C SER A 46 6.43 5.72 19.57
N THR A 47 7.01 5.18 18.50
CA THR A 47 7.64 5.96 17.43
C THR A 47 6.61 6.44 16.40
N LEU A 48 5.61 5.60 16.08
CA LEU A 48 4.40 6.00 15.33
C LEU A 48 3.62 7.11 16.06
N LYS A 49 3.51 7.03 17.39
CA LYS A 49 2.82 8.03 18.22
C LYS A 49 3.31 9.48 18.04
N LYS A 50 4.53 9.71 17.54
CA LYS A 50 5.10 11.06 17.40
C LYS A 50 4.79 11.74 16.06
N SER A 51 4.17 11.05 15.09
CA SER A 51 3.94 11.63 13.77
C SER A 51 2.67 11.09 13.07
N ILE A 52 1.54 11.76 13.36
CA ILE A 52 0.30 11.89 12.56
C ILE A 52 -0.60 10.63 12.47
N CYS A 53 -1.73 10.55 13.20
CA CYS A 53 -3.12 10.82 12.73
C CYS A 53 -4.23 10.15 13.60
N GLY A 54 -5.37 10.83 13.83
CA GLY A 54 -6.60 10.22 14.39
C GLY A 54 -7.65 9.81 13.33
N MET A 55 -8.56 8.87 13.66
CA MET A 55 -9.60 8.27 12.77
C MET A 55 -10.23 9.18 11.71
N LYS A 56 -10.52 10.45 12.02
CA LYS A 56 -11.08 11.41 11.05
C LYS A 56 -10.20 11.58 9.81
N LYS A 57 -8.87 11.65 9.98
CA LYS A 57 -7.98 11.78 8.81
C LYS A 57 -7.73 10.45 8.11
N ALA A 58 -7.89 9.30 8.77
CA ALA A 58 -7.89 7.99 8.09
C ALA A 58 -9.01 7.92 7.05
N ILE A 59 -10.23 8.31 7.45
CA ILE A 59 -11.39 8.38 6.56
C ILE A 59 -11.14 9.42 5.47
N LEU A 60 -10.65 10.61 5.83
CA LEU A 60 -10.35 11.67 4.86
C LEU A 60 -9.38 11.23 3.76
N VAL A 61 -8.34 10.47 4.10
CA VAL A 61 -7.34 9.97 3.13
C VAL A 61 -8.00 9.07 2.08
N VAL A 62 -8.84 8.14 2.51
CA VAL A 62 -9.57 7.24 1.60
C VAL A 62 -10.57 8.02 0.75
N LEU A 63 -11.30 8.97 1.36
CA LEU A 63 -12.23 9.83 0.63
C LEU A 63 -11.52 10.67 -0.42
N VAL A 64 -10.36 11.25 -0.11
CA VAL A 64 -9.59 12.05 -1.06
C VAL A 64 -9.09 11.18 -2.21
N PHE A 65 -8.62 9.97 -1.92
CA PHE A 65 -8.25 9.01 -2.96
C PHE A 65 -9.41 8.75 -3.92
N ILE A 66 -10.59 8.39 -3.40
CA ILE A 66 -11.79 8.11 -4.22
C ILE A 66 -12.24 9.37 -4.98
N ILE A 67 -12.33 10.51 -4.30
CA ILE A 67 -12.79 11.77 -4.88
C ILE A 67 -11.88 12.19 -6.03
N MET A 68 -10.56 12.13 -5.88
CA MET A 68 -9.63 12.51 -6.95
C MET A 68 -9.75 11.58 -8.16
N GLN A 69 -9.98 10.28 -7.96
CA GLN A 69 -10.18 9.33 -9.05
C GLN A 69 -11.49 9.54 -9.82
N VAL A 70 -12.49 10.19 -9.23
CA VAL A 70 -13.78 10.48 -9.88
C VAL A 70 -13.85 11.90 -10.43
N VAL A 71 -13.38 12.90 -9.67
CA VAL A 71 -13.48 14.31 -10.03
C VAL A 71 -12.59 14.65 -11.22
N VAL A 72 -11.37 14.12 -11.29
CA VAL A 72 -10.46 14.43 -12.40
C VAL A 72 -11.03 13.99 -13.76
N PRO A 73 -11.54 12.75 -13.94
CA PRO A 73 -12.23 12.36 -15.17
C PRO A 73 -13.47 13.22 -15.50
N ILE A 74 -14.27 13.57 -14.50
CA ILE A 74 -15.45 14.43 -14.70
C ILE A 74 -15.05 15.82 -15.21
N VAL A 75 -14.08 16.46 -14.54
CA VAL A 75 -13.57 17.78 -14.93
C VAL A 75 -12.99 17.74 -16.33
N ALA A 76 -12.18 16.73 -16.65
CA ALA A 76 -11.63 16.54 -17.99
C ALA A 76 -12.74 16.43 -19.04
N THR A 77 -13.80 15.66 -18.77
CA THR A 77 -14.96 15.51 -19.67
C THR A 77 -15.61 16.87 -19.99
N TYR A 78 -15.82 17.72 -18.97
CA TYR A 78 -16.38 19.06 -19.20
C TYR A 78 -15.43 19.98 -19.96
N LEU A 79 -14.12 19.94 -19.66
CA LEU A 79 -13.12 20.76 -20.36
C LEU A 79 -13.01 20.39 -21.85
N PHE A 80 -12.97 19.10 -22.16
CA PHE A 80 -12.98 18.62 -23.54
C PHE A 80 -14.27 18.99 -24.27
N GLY A 81 -15.43 18.87 -23.62
CA GLY A 81 -16.69 19.33 -24.19
C GLY A 81 -16.72 20.82 -24.51
N ALA A 82 -16.21 21.66 -23.61
CA ALA A 82 -16.11 23.10 -23.85
C ALA A 82 -15.16 23.44 -25.01
N TYR A 83 -14.02 22.74 -25.10
CA TYR A 83 -13.08 22.87 -26.21
C TYR A 83 -13.73 22.49 -27.54
N ASP A 84 -14.37 21.33 -27.60
CA ASP A 84 -15.07 20.80 -28.78
C ASP A 84 -16.15 21.77 -29.29
N MET A 85 -16.97 22.31 -28.39
CA MET A 85 -17.98 23.34 -28.72
C MET A 85 -17.33 24.61 -29.28
N SER A 86 -16.18 25.03 -28.76
CA SER A 86 -15.47 26.23 -29.22
C SER A 86 -14.98 26.12 -30.67
N PHE A 87 -14.82 24.90 -31.19
CA PHE A 87 -14.42 24.63 -32.57
C PHE A 87 -15.53 24.01 -33.43
N GLY A 88 -16.78 24.03 -32.96
CA GLY A 88 -17.94 23.49 -33.69
C GLY A 88 -17.91 21.97 -33.89
N LYS A 89 -17.11 21.23 -33.13
CA LYS A 89 -17.03 19.76 -33.18
C LYS A 89 -17.89 19.19 -32.06
N THR A 90 -19.16 18.86 -32.31
CA THR A 90 -20.02 18.27 -31.27
C THR A 90 -19.95 16.74 -31.25
N GLY A 91 -20.16 16.13 -30.08
CA GLY A 91 -20.32 14.69 -29.93
C GLY A 91 -19.04 13.84 -29.87
N LYS A 92 -17.84 14.44 -29.87
CA LYS A 92 -16.56 13.70 -29.84
C LYS A 92 -15.93 13.53 -28.45
N VAL A 93 -16.53 14.12 -27.42
CA VAL A 93 -16.03 14.06 -26.05
C VAL A 93 -15.82 12.62 -25.56
N ALA A 94 -16.78 11.73 -25.83
CA ALA A 94 -16.70 10.33 -25.42
C ALA A 94 -15.52 9.58 -26.07
N GLU A 95 -15.23 9.88 -27.33
CA GLU A 95 -14.08 9.33 -28.06
C GLU A 95 -12.76 9.88 -27.48
N GLN A 96 -12.71 11.18 -27.18
CA GLN A 96 -11.53 11.84 -26.61
C GLN A 96 -11.20 11.33 -25.20
N ILE A 97 -12.18 11.19 -24.30
CA ILE A 97 -11.93 10.67 -22.95
C ILE A 97 -11.54 9.19 -22.95
N SER A 98 -11.96 8.45 -23.98
CA SER A 98 -11.57 7.05 -24.19
C SER A 98 -10.19 6.90 -24.84
N ASN A 99 -9.57 8.01 -25.28
CA ASN A 99 -8.24 8.00 -25.84
C ASN A 99 -7.22 7.56 -24.77
N PRO A 100 -6.37 6.54 -25.04
CA PRO A 100 -5.41 6.02 -24.08
C PRO A 100 -4.45 7.06 -23.48
N TYR A 101 -4.07 8.09 -24.24
CA TYR A 101 -3.21 9.17 -23.77
C TYR A 101 -3.94 10.08 -22.78
N VAL A 102 -5.21 10.38 -23.05
CA VAL A 102 -6.05 11.21 -22.19
C VAL A 102 -6.35 10.46 -20.89
N LEU A 103 -6.72 9.18 -20.98
CA LEU A 103 -6.97 8.33 -19.82
C LEU A 103 -5.74 8.21 -18.91
N SER A 104 -4.57 7.93 -19.50
CA SER A 104 -3.28 7.89 -18.78
C SER A 104 -2.93 9.24 -18.14
N GLY A 105 -3.17 10.35 -18.86
CA GLY A 105 -2.94 11.70 -18.36
C GLY A 105 -3.83 12.04 -17.16
N MET A 106 -5.13 11.74 -17.24
CA MET A 106 -6.06 11.93 -16.12
C MET A 106 -5.65 11.12 -14.89
N MET A 107 -5.26 9.86 -15.09
CA MET A 107 -4.77 8.99 -14.02
C MET A 107 -3.51 9.57 -13.33
N LEU A 108 -2.54 10.03 -14.12
CA LEU A 108 -1.33 10.68 -13.59
C LEU A 108 -1.68 11.94 -12.78
N VAL A 109 -2.56 12.80 -13.31
CA VAL A 109 -3.00 14.03 -12.62
C VAL A 109 -3.66 13.68 -11.29
N SER A 110 -4.55 12.69 -11.25
CA SER A 110 -5.17 12.21 -10.00
C SER A 110 -4.11 11.79 -8.98
N TYR A 111 -3.12 11.00 -9.39
CA TYR A 111 -2.05 10.55 -8.50
C TYR A 111 -1.18 11.69 -7.97
N VAL A 112 -0.83 12.65 -8.82
CA VAL A 112 -0.08 13.84 -8.40
C VAL A 112 -0.89 14.67 -7.38
N LEU A 113 -2.17 14.89 -7.63
CA LEU A 113 -3.05 15.64 -6.73
C LEU A 113 -3.23 14.93 -5.39
N ILE A 114 -3.37 13.59 -5.38
CA ILE A 114 -3.43 12.80 -4.16
C ILE A 114 -2.15 12.98 -3.35
N VAL A 115 -0.98 12.79 -3.96
CA VAL A 115 0.31 12.94 -3.27
C VAL A 115 0.49 14.37 -2.74
N ALA A 116 0.19 15.38 -3.55
CA ALA A 116 0.24 16.79 -3.15
C ALA A 116 -0.67 17.07 -1.95
N ALA A 117 -1.89 16.54 -1.94
CA ALA A 117 -2.83 16.69 -0.84
C ALA A 117 -2.32 16.00 0.45
N LEU A 118 -1.78 14.78 0.33
CA LEU A 118 -1.19 14.06 1.45
C LEU A 118 0.01 14.79 2.06
N TYR A 119 0.88 15.38 1.24
CA TYR A 119 1.99 16.22 1.72
C TYR A 119 1.50 17.54 2.32
N GLY A 120 0.60 18.24 1.65
CA GLY A 120 0.06 19.53 2.09
C GLY A 120 -0.66 19.46 3.43
N TRP A 121 -1.40 18.39 3.67
CA TRP A 121 -2.05 18.13 4.96
C TRP A 121 -1.14 17.49 6.01
N ARG A 122 0.17 17.38 5.72
CA ARG A 122 1.17 16.75 6.57
C ARG A 122 0.68 15.38 7.03
N LEU A 123 0.16 14.58 6.12
CA LEU A 123 -0.25 13.19 6.34
C LEU A 123 0.89 12.22 5.99
N LEU A 124 1.89 12.71 5.25
CA LEU A 124 3.15 12.04 4.95
C LEU A 124 4.32 12.86 5.50
N SER A 125 5.34 12.17 6.01
CA SER A 125 6.66 12.76 6.33
C SER A 125 7.71 12.22 5.33
N PRO A 126 8.60 13.04 4.76
CA PRO A 126 9.53 12.60 3.71
C PRO A 126 10.40 11.38 4.08
N SER A 127 10.66 11.15 5.37
CA SER A 127 11.63 10.15 5.85
C SER A 127 11.03 8.92 6.56
N ALA A 128 9.76 8.91 6.94
CA ALA A 128 9.24 7.82 7.77
C ALA A 128 8.95 6.54 6.95
N GLY A 129 9.70 5.47 7.21
CA GLY A 129 9.43 4.13 6.65
C GLY A 129 10.04 3.82 5.28
N LEU A 130 10.91 4.68 4.73
CA LEU A 130 11.66 4.41 3.49
C LEU A 130 13.13 4.00 3.73
N VAL A 131 13.63 4.13 4.96
CA VAL A 131 15.07 4.19 5.27
C VAL A 131 15.64 2.91 5.91
N ARG A 132 14.83 1.85 6.10
CA ARG A 132 15.33 0.60 6.73
C ARG A 132 15.96 -0.32 5.67
N ARG A 133 17.14 -0.88 5.98
CA ARG A 133 17.86 -1.82 5.10
C ARG A 133 17.05 -3.11 4.89
N ASN A 134 16.44 -3.28 3.72
CA ASN A 134 15.53 -4.39 3.42
C ASN A 134 16.27 -5.64 2.92
N ARG A 135 17.16 -6.22 3.75
CA ARG A 135 17.91 -7.44 3.40
C ARG A 135 17.01 -8.63 3.00
N LEU A 136 15.74 -8.61 3.39
CA LEU A 136 14.76 -9.65 3.10
C LEU A 136 13.88 -9.34 1.88
N LEU A 137 14.16 -8.26 1.14
CA LEU A 137 13.38 -7.90 -0.06
C LEU A 137 13.33 -9.03 -1.10
N PRO A 138 14.42 -9.74 -1.44
CA PRO A 138 14.34 -10.86 -2.37
C PRO A 138 13.38 -11.96 -1.89
N LEU A 139 13.41 -12.28 -0.59
CA LEU A 139 12.49 -13.26 -0.01
C LEU A 139 11.03 -12.78 -0.06
N ALA A 140 10.78 -11.48 0.14
CA ALA A 140 9.45 -10.90 0.00
C ALA A 140 8.93 -11.04 -1.43
N VAL A 141 9.77 -10.78 -2.44
CA VAL A 141 9.41 -10.94 -3.86
C VAL A 141 9.12 -12.40 -4.19
N VAL A 142 9.91 -13.35 -3.69
CA VAL A 142 9.63 -14.80 -3.90
C VAL A 142 8.30 -15.20 -3.27
N ILE A 143 8.00 -14.73 -2.04
CA ILE A 143 6.70 -14.97 -1.40
C ILE A 143 5.57 -14.38 -2.27
N MET A 144 5.74 -13.15 -2.78
CA MET A 144 4.77 -12.51 -3.66
C MET A 144 4.50 -13.36 -4.90
N LEU A 145 5.54 -13.79 -5.63
CA LEU A 145 5.40 -14.62 -6.82
C LEU A 145 4.66 -15.95 -6.54
N LEU A 146 4.91 -16.56 -5.38
CA LEU A 146 4.20 -17.77 -4.97
C LEU A 146 2.74 -17.50 -4.60
N VAL A 147 2.39 -16.32 -4.09
CA VAL A 147 1.01 -15.97 -3.76
C VAL A 147 0.19 -15.62 -5.00
N ILE A 148 0.81 -15.09 -6.07
CA ILE A 148 0.12 -14.75 -7.32
C ILE A 148 -0.61 -15.97 -7.90
N VAL A 149 0.02 -17.14 -7.93
CA VAL A 149 -0.57 -18.34 -8.55
C VAL A 149 -1.91 -18.76 -7.91
N PRO A 150 -2.00 -19.07 -6.60
CA PRO A 150 -3.27 -19.41 -5.98
C PRO A 150 -4.26 -18.23 -5.99
N MET A 151 -3.79 -16.99 -5.96
CA MET A 151 -4.66 -15.81 -6.08
C MET A 151 -5.35 -15.76 -7.45
N SER A 152 -4.59 -15.93 -8.54
CA SER A 152 -5.12 -15.98 -9.91
C SER A 152 -6.05 -17.16 -10.13
N TYR A 153 -5.77 -18.32 -9.53
CA TYR A 153 -6.68 -19.47 -9.59
C TYR A 153 -8.01 -19.18 -8.87
N VAL A 154 -7.98 -18.47 -7.74
CA VAL A 154 -9.20 -18.06 -7.03
C VAL A 154 -10.01 -17.08 -7.88
N GLU A 155 -9.38 -16.11 -8.54
CA GLU A 155 -10.08 -15.21 -9.46
C GLU A 155 -10.78 -15.96 -10.60
N GLU A 156 -10.07 -16.91 -11.23
CA GLU A 156 -10.61 -17.77 -12.28
C GLU A 156 -11.79 -18.61 -11.77
N LEU A 157 -11.67 -19.18 -10.57
CA LEU A 157 -12.73 -19.98 -9.95
C LEU A 157 -13.98 -19.15 -9.62
N LEU A 158 -13.79 -17.92 -9.17
CA LEU A 158 -14.89 -17.01 -8.83
C LEU A 158 -15.58 -16.46 -10.09
N ASN A 159 -14.83 -16.29 -11.19
CA ASN A 159 -15.32 -15.83 -12.50
C ASN A 159 -16.29 -14.65 -12.39
N LEU A 160 -15.92 -13.64 -11.59
CA LEU A 160 -16.76 -12.47 -11.35
C LEU A 160 -16.70 -11.52 -12.54
N ASN A 161 -17.74 -10.71 -12.70
CA ASN A 161 -17.84 -9.75 -13.79
C ASN A 161 -16.73 -8.70 -13.72
N ASP A 162 -15.97 -8.55 -14.81
CA ASP A 162 -14.97 -7.49 -14.97
C ASP A 162 -15.58 -6.29 -15.70
N VAL A 163 -15.84 -5.22 -14.95
CA VAL A 163 -16.42 -3.99 -15.47
C VAL A 163 -15.37 -2.99 -15.97
N THR A 164 -14.08 -3.22 -15.68
CA THR A 164 -12.98 -2.31 -16.01
C THR A 164 -12.04 -2.82 -17.09
N GLY A 165 -12.21 -4.07 -17.55
CA GLY A 165 -11.31 -4.72 -18.50
C GLY A 165 -11.07 -3.93 -19.78
N GLY A 166 -12.12 -3.32 -20.35
CA GLY A 166 -11.99 -2.46 -21.54
C GLY A 166 -11.08 -1.26 -21.30
N SER A 167 -11.28 -0.52 -20.20
CA SER A 167 -10.43 0.62 -19.83
C SER A 167 -8.99 0.21 -19.52
N MET A 168 -8.80 -0.96 -18.87
CA MET A 168 -7.48 -1.49 -18.57
C MET A 168 -6.71 -1.87 -19.83
N LYS A 169 -7.35 -2.56 -20.79
CA LYS A 169 -6.76 -2.87 -22.10
C LYS A 169 -6.33 -1.59 -22.83
N MET A 170 -7.15 -0.54 -22.80
CA MET A 170 -6.81 0.75 -23.40
C MET A 170 -5.58 1.40 -22.75
N LEU A 171 -5.46 1.37 -21.41
CA LEU A 171 -4.29 1.88 -20.69
C LEU A 171 -3.00 1.14 -21.06
N MET A 172 -3.09 -0.16 -21.32
CA MET A 172 -1.94 -1.00 -21.67
C MET A 172 -1.35 -0.70 -23.05
N TYR A 173 -2.13 -0.16 -23.99
CA TYR A 173 -1.64 0.30 -25.30
C TYR A 173 -0.88 1.64 -25.23
N ASN A 174 -0.73 2.22 -24.04
CA ASN A 174 -0.06 3.49 -23.84
C ASN A 174 1.12 3.34 -22.86
N PRO A 175 2.35 3.73 -23.21
CA PRO A 175 3.50 3.62 -22.31
C PRO A 175 3.33 4.37 -20.98
N LEU A 176 2.68 5.54 -21.00
CA LEU A 176 2.37 6.29 -19.78
C LEU A 176 1.31 5.55 -18.94
N GLY A 177 0.32 4.95 -19.60
CA GLY A 177 -0.70 4.11 -18.95
C GLY A 177 -0.09 2.92 -18.24
N VAL A 178 0.76 2.16 -18.94
CA VAL A 178 1.57 1.06 -18.36
C VAL A 178 2.39 1.56 -17.19
N PHE A 179 3.11 2.67 -17.32
CA PHE A 179 3.90 3.25 -16.23
C PHE A 179 3.03 3.63 -15.02
N CYS A 180 1.84 4.17 -15.25
CA CYS A 180 0.90 4.54 -14.19
C CYS A 180 0.35 3.31 -13.46
N ILE A 181 -0.15 2.29 -14.17
CA ILE A 181 -0.75 1.10 -13.54
C ILE A 181 0.29 0.18 -12.88
N THR A 182 1.54 0.17 -13.38
CA THR A 182 2.58 -0.72 -12.86
C THR A 182 3.44 -0.10 -11.75
N ILE A 183 3.67 1.22 -11.78
CA ILE A 183 4.61 1.87 -10.86
C ILE A 183 3.92 2.96 -10.03
N ILE A 184 3.38 4.00 -10.68
CA ILE A 184 2.88 5.18 -9.95
C ILE A 184 1.69 4.82 -9.07
N GLY A 185 0.72 4.07 -9.60
CA GLY A 185 -0.45 3.59 -8.88
C GLY A 185 -0.06 2.81 -7.63
N PRO A 186 0.70 1.70 -7.75
CA PRO A 186 1.20 0.96 -6.60
C PRO A 186 1.93 1.83 -5.56
N VAL A 187 2.79 2.76 -5.98
CA VAL A 187 3.48 3.66 -5.04
C VAL A 187 2.49 4.54 -4.27
N VAL A 188 1.55 5.19 -4.98
CA VAL A 188 0.56 6.09 -4.36
C VAL A 188 -0.41 5.32 -3.47
N GLU A 189 -0.86 4.14 -3.92
CA GLU A 189 -1.75 3.27 -3.17
C GLU A 189 -1.10 2.77 -1.87
N GLU A 190 0.17 2.37 -1.89
CA GLU A 190 0.85 1.94 -0.66
C GLU A 190 1.07 3.13 0.32
N LEU A 191 1.29 4.34 -0.18
CA LEU A 191 1.33 5.56 0.64
C LEU A 191 -0.03 5.85 1.30
N VAL A 192 -1.12 5.71 0.55
CA VAL A 192 -2.50 5.95 1.00
C VAL A 192 -2.94 4.87 1.98
N PHE A 193 -2.87 3.60 1.60
CA PHE A 193 -3.49 2.51 2.34
C PHE A 193 -2.61 1.95 3.45
N ARG A 194 -1.29 1.85 3.26
CA ARG A 194 -0.43 1.26 4.32
C ARG A 194 0.07 2.31 5.26
N ARG A 195 0.64 3.38 4.71
CA ARG A 195 1.23 4.40 5.55
C ARG A 195 0.20 5.28 6.21
N ALA A 196 -0.72 5.87 5.45
CA ALA A 196 -1.69 6.79 6.02
C ALA A 196 -2.87 6.06 6.68
N PHE A 197 -3.60 5.21 5.95
CA PHE A 197 -4.81 4.55 6.46
C PHE A 197 -4.50 3.51 7.54
N LEU A 198 -3.75 2.45 7.22
CA LEU A 198 -3.37 1.42 8.20
C LEU A 198 -2.57 2.00 9.37
N GLY A 199 -1.63 2.93 9.11
CA GLY A 199 -0.92 3.67 10.17
C GLY A 199 -1.88 4.35 11.16
N SER A 200 -2.91 5.04 10.66
CA SER A 200 -3.92 5.69 11.50
C SER A 200 -4.75 4.70 12.35
N LEU A 201 -5.05 3.51 11.81
CA LEU A 201 -5.76 2.45 12.57
C LEU A 201 -4.89 1.96 13.74
N LEU A 202 -3.60 1.74 13.50
CA LEU A 202 -2.66 1.26 14.51
C LEU A 202 -2.42 2.29 15.62
N GLU A 203 -2.36 3.58 15.28
CA GLU A 203 -2.24 4.66 16.27
C GLU A 203 -3.44 4.74 17.22
N LYS A 204 -4.61 4.33 16.75
CA LYS A 204 -5.82 4.20 17.57
C LYS A 204 -5.85 2.92 18.41
N ASN A 205 -4.72 2.21 18.48
CA ASN A 205 -4.55 0.93 19.17
C ASN A 205 -5.49 -0.16 18.64
N ILE A 206 -5.94 -0.07 17.39
CA ILE A 206 -6.64 -1.18 16.73
C ILE A 206 -5.61 -2.30 16.53
N ARG A 207 -5.96 -3.50 16.98
CA ARG A 207 -5.07 -4.66 16.92
C ARG A 207 -4.70 -4.94 15.45
N PRO A 208 -3.43 -5.26 15.14
CA PRO A 208 -2.98 -5.54 13.77
C PRO A 208 -3.80 -6.60 13.05
N VAL A 209 -4.26 -7.63 13.79
CA VAL A 209 -5.11 -8.72 13.28
C VAL A 209 -6.46 -8.22 12.74
N ILE A 210 -6.90 -7.04 13.15
CA ILE A 210 -8.11 -6.36 12.65
C ILE A 210 -7.71 -5.26 11.66
N ALA A 211 -6.70 -4.45 12.00
CA ALA A 211 -6.30 -3.30 11.20
C ALA A 211 -5.85 -3.68 9.78
N VAL A 212 -5.10 -4.78 9.62
CA VAL A 212 -4.62 -5.24 8.30
C VAL A 212 -5.78 -5.71 7.42
N PRO A 213 -6.65 -6.65 7.84
CA PRO A 213 -7.80 -7.02 7.03
C PRO A 213 -8.73 -5.85 6.68
N VAL A 214 -8.97 -4.92 7.62
CA VAL A 214 -9.79 -3.73 7.33
C VAL A 214 -9.13 -2.85 6.27
N SER A 215 -7.81 -2.62 6.37
CA SER A 215 -7.08 -1.88 5.33
C SER A 215 -7.08 -2.59 3.99
N ALA A 216 -6.96 -3.91 3.97
CA ALA A 216 -6.97 -4.71 2.76
C ALA A 216 -8.35 -4.70 2.10
N LEU A 217 -9.43 -4.77 2.90
CA LEU A 217 -10.80 -4.72 2.40
C LEU A 217 -11.10 -3.37 1.76
N VAL A 218 -10.76 -2.28 2.44
CA VAL A 218 -10.92 -0.92 1.87
C VAL A 218 -10.10 -0.78 0.59
N PHE A 219 -8.86 -1.30 0.56
CA PHE A 219 -8.03 -1.31 -0.64
C PHE A 219 -8.65 -2.11 -1.80
N GLY A 220 -9.26 -3.26 -1.54
CA GLY A 220 -10.01 -4.00 -2.58
C GLY A 220 -11.21 -3.20 -3.08
N LEU A 221 -12.05 -2.70 -2.18
CA LEU A 221 -13.31 -2.03 -2.52
C LEU A 221 -13.13 -0.74 -3.35
N VAL A 222 -12.04 0.01 -3.18
CA VAL A 222 -11.79 1.23 -3.96
C VAL A 222 -11.52 0.99 -5.44
N HIS A 223 -11.33 -0.26 -5.88
CA HIS A 223 -11.19 -0.60 -7.29
C HIS A 223 -12.53 -0.57 -8.03
N PHE A 224 -13.65 -0.67 -7.31
CA PHE A 224 -15.01 -0.71 -7.89
C PHE A 224 -15.20 -1.77 -9.00
N ASN A 225 -14.35 -2.79 -9.02
CA ASN A 225 -14.40 -3.90 -9.98
C ASN A 225 -14.58 -5.24 -9.23
N PRO A 226 -15.74 -5.91 -9.36
CA PRO A 226 -15.99 -7.19 -8.68
C PRO A 226 -14.92 -8.25 -8.93
N ALA A 227 -14.42 -8.36 -10.17
CA ALA A 227 -13.37 -9.31 -10.53
C ALA A 227 -12.06 -9.08 -9.76
N GLN A 228 -11.68 -7.81 -9.53
CA GLN A 228 -10.41 -7.45 -8.93
C GLN A 228 -10.42 -7.47 -7.39
N ILE A 229 -11.59 -7.29 -6.76
CA ILE A 229 -11.71 -7.14 -5.30
C ILE A 229 -11.11 -8.33 -4.52
N PRO A 230 -11.38 -9.61 -4.85
CA PRO A 230 -10.85 -10.75 -4.10
C PRO A 230 -9.31 -10.81 -4.09
N ALA A 231 -8.67 -10.65 -5.24
CA ALA A 231 -7.22 -10.64 -5.33
C ALA A 231 -6.62 -9.41 -4.66
N ALA A 232 -7.20 -8.22 -4.87
CA ALA A 232 -6.75 -7.01 -4.21
C ALA A 232 -6.84 -7.12 -2.68
N PHE A 233 -7.86 -7.81 -2.15
CA PHE A 233 -7.96 -8.10 -0.72
C PHE A 233 -6.83 -9.01 -0.22
N VAL A 234 -6.56 -10.14 -0.91
CA VAL A 234 -5.47 -11.06 -0.55
C VAL A 234 -4.11 -10.37 -0.62
N LEU A 235 -3.87 -9.63 -1.70
CA LEU A 235 -2.69 -8.80 -1.88
C LEU A 235 -2.57 -7.77 -0.75
N GLY A 236 -3.65 -7.05 -0.43
CA GLY A 236 -3.68 -6.05 0.64
C GLY A 236 -3.31 -6.62 2.01
N ILE A 237 -3.73 -7.86 2.31
CA ILE A 237 -3.32 -8.57 3.53
C ILE A 237 -1.82 -8.81 3.53
N LEU A 238 -1.28 -9.37 2.44
CA LEU A 238 0.14 -9.68 2.30
C LEU A 238 1.00 -8.42 2.45
N LEU A 239 0.67 -7.36 1.72
CA LEU A 239 1.41 -6.09 1.72
C LEU A 239 1.32 -5.38 3.08
N GLY A 240 0.14 -5.39 3.73
CA GLY A 240 -0.04 -4.87 5.08
C GLY A 240 0.77 -5.64 6.12
N TRP A 241 0.83 -6.98 6.01
CA TRP A 241 1.66 -7.82 6.87
C TRP A 241 3.16 -7.53 6.67
N MET A 242 3.64 -7.42 5.42
CA MET A 242 5.04 -7.08 5.13
C MET A 242 5.42 -5.71 5.69
N TYR A 243 4.52 -4.73 5.57
CA TYR A 243 4.70 -3.39 6.12
C TYR A 243 4.88 -3.44 7.66
N LEU A 244 4.02 -4.17 8.37
CA LEU A 244 4.12 -4.33 9.81
C LEU A 244 5.39 -5.06 10.27
N ARG A 245 5.82 -6.08 9.51
CA ARG A 245 7.00 -6.86 9.85
C ARG A 245 8.30 -6.08 9.68
N THR A 246 8.37 -5.24 8.66
CA THR A 246 9.61 -4.51 8.33
C THR A 246 9.63 -3.10 8.87
N GLY A 247 8.45 -2.51 9.13
CA GLY A 247 8.29 -1.08 9.36
C GLY A 247 8.68 -0.23 8.15
N SER A 248 8.74 -0.85 6.97
CA SER A 248 9.24 -0.27 5.72
C SER A 248 8.18 -0.40 4.64
N LEU A 249 7.96 0.65 3.86
CA LEU A 249 7.05 0.61 2.71
C LEU A 249 7.66 -0.10 1.51
N VAL A 250 8.99 -0.15 1.42
CA VAL A 250 9.70 -0.63 0.23
C VAL A 250 9.34 -2.07 -0.13
N PRO A 251 9.29 -3.06 0.79
CA PRO A 251 8.85 -4.40 0.43
C PRO A 251 7.44 -4.42 -0.15
N SER A 252 6.52 -3.67 0.43
CA SER A 252 5.13 -3.60 -0.02
C SER A 252 5.02 -2.95 -1.40
N ILE A 253 5.69 -1.80 -1.62
CA ILE A 253 5.75 -1.13 -2.93
C ILE A 253 6.33 -2.06 -3.99
N VAL A 254 7.50 -2.67 -3.73
CA VAL A 254 8.17 -3.52 -4.72
C VAL A 254 7.32 -4.74 -5.06
N CYS A 255 6.73 -5.42 -4.06
CA CYS A 255 5.87 -6.57 -4.33
C CYS A 255 4.60 -6.18 -5.10
N HIS A 256 4.02 -5.02 -4.81
CA HIS A 256 2.87 -4.50 -5.55
C HIS A 256 3.22 -4.13 -7.00
N VAL A 257 4.37 -3.47 -7.22
CA VAL A 257 4.89 -3.19 -8.57
C VAL A 257 5.15 -4.49 -9.34
N VAL A 258 5.77 -5.49 -8.71
CA VAL A 258 6.01 -6.80 -9.32
C VAL A 258 4.69 -7.49 -9.70
N ASN A 259 3.68 -7.44 -8.83
CA ASN A 259 2.35 -7.97 -9.13
C ASN A 259 1.78 -7.33 -10.39
N ASN A 260 1.67 -6.01 -10.41
CA ASN A 260 1.02 -5.30 -11.51
C ASN A 260 1.83 -5.40 -12.80
N ALA A 261 3.16 -5.34 -12.72
CA ALA A 261 4.02 -5.54 -13.89
C ALA A 261 3.86 -6.95 -14.48
N LEU A 262 3.74 -7.98 -13.64
CA LEU A 262 3.51 -9.35 -14.11
C LEU A 262 2.12 -9.49 -14.75
N CYS A 263 1.07 -8.92 -14.14
CA CYS A 263 -0.27 -8.91 -14.73
C CYS A 263 -0.27 -8.24 -16.11
N VAL A 264 0.38 -7.07 -16.23
CA VAL A 264 0.48 -6.35 -17.51
C VAL A 264 1.28 -7.16 -18.53
N ALA A 265 2.43 -7.73 -18.14
CA ALA A 265 3.24 -8.54 -19.02
C ALA A 265 2.48 -9.77 -19.54
N LEU A 266 1.76 -10.49 -18.67
CA LEU A 266 0.95 -11.64 -19.05
C LEU A 266 -0.17 -11.25 -20.01
N ALA A 267 -0.90 -10.17 -19.74
CA ALA A 267 -1.98 -9.72 -20.61
C ALA A 267 -1.48 -9.22 -21.99
N LEU A 268 -0.24 -8.73 -22.10
CA LEU A 268 0.37 -8.38 -23.39
C LEU A 268 0.91 -9.60 -24.15
N CYS A 269 1.47 -10.58 -23.43
CA CYS A 269 2.02 -11.81 -24.04
C CYS A 269 0.94 -12.83 -24.42
N PHE A 270 -0.19 -12.82 -23.73
CA PHE A 270 -1.31 -13.74 -23.92
C PHE A 270 -2.64 -12.98 -24.04
N PRO A 271 -2.93 -12.38 -25.21
CA PRO A 271 -4.09 -11.51 -25.41
C PRO A 271 -5.44 -12.23 -25.32
N ASP A 272 -5.45 -13.54 -25.54
CA ASP A 272 -6.65 -14.39 -25.55
C ASP A 272 -7.12 -14.74 -24.13
N ASP A 273 -7.11 -13.78 -23.19
CA ASP A 273 -7.58 -13.87 -21.79
C ASP A 273 -7.51 -15.30 -21.20
N ILE A 274 -6.36 -15.97 -21.37
CA ILE A 274 -6.22 -17.37 -20.97
C ILE A 274 -6.10 -17.39 -19.46
N GLY A 275 -7.07 -18.03 -18.80
CA GLY A 275 -6.99 -18.28 -17.36
C GLY A 275 -5.73 -19.08 -17.01
N LEU A 276 -5.42 -19.14 -15.71
CA LEU A 276 -4.29 -19.92 -15.21
C LEU A 276 -4.42 -21.41 -15.61
N SER A 277 -5.64 -21.97 -15.62
CA SER A 277 -5.88 -23.33 -16.10
C SER A 277 -5.50 -23.50 -17.57
N GLY A 278 -5.80 -22.52 -18.42
CA GLY A 278 -5.40 -22.53 -19.83
C GLY A 278 -3.88 -22.49 -19.99
N LEU A 279 -3.23 -21.59 -19.26
CA LEU A 279 -1.77 -21.42 -19.28
C LEU A 279 -1.01 -22.67 -18.83
N LEU A 280 -1.54 -23.39 -17.83
CA LEU A 280 -0.94 -24.59 -17.27
C LEU A 280 -1.38 -25.90 -17.97
N GLY A 281 -2.18 -25.82 -19.03
CA GLY A 281 -2.62 -26.97 -19.80
C GLY A 281 -3.74 -27.81 -19.16
N GLY A 282 -4.47 -27.25 -18.20
CA GLY A 282 -5.70 -27.83 -17.64
C GLY A 282 -5.95 -27.48 -16.17
N THR A 283 -7.21 -27.61 -15.75
CA THR A 283 -7.65 -27.31 -14.37
C THR A 283 -6.90 -28.13 -13.33
N ALA A 284 -6.63 -29.41 -13.58
CA ALA A 284 -5.90 -30.26 -12.65
C ALA A 284 -4.48 -29.72 -12.38
N ALA A 285 -3.77 -29.28 -13.43
CA ALA A 285 -2.44 -28.69 -13.29
C ALA A 285 -2.49 -27.37 -12.49
N ALA A 286 -3.49 -26.52 -12.75
CA ALA A 286 -3.68 -25.27 -12.01
C ALA A 286 -4.00 -25.48 -10.53
N VAL A 287 -4.84 -26.46 -10.18
CA VAL A 287 -5.12 -26.81 -8.77
C VAL A 287 -3.85 -27.24 -8.06
N TRP A 288 -3.11 -28.20 -8.62
CA TRP A 288 -1.91 -28.74 -7.98
C TRP A 288 -0.81 -27.68 -7.84
N MET A 289 -0.60 -26.86 -8.88
CA MET A 289 0.36 -25.76 -8.84
C MET A 289 -0.03 -24.73 -7.78
N SER A 290 -1.31 -24.32 -7.74
CA SER A 290 -1.82 -23.37 -6.76
C SER A 290 -1.63 -23.87 -5.32
N PHE A 291 -1.92 -25.14 -5.06
CA PHE A 291 -1.73 -25.75 -3.75
C PHE A 291 -0.25 -25.82 -3.36
N GLY A 292 0.62 -26.25 -4.27
CA GLY A 292 2.06 -26.29 -4.06
C GLY A 292 2.65 -24.91 -3.76
N CYS A 293 2.28 -23.90 -4.56
CA CYS A 293 2.68 -22.51 -4.35
C CYS A 293 2.16 -21.95 -3.02
N ALA A 294 0.92 -22.24 -2.63
CA ALA A 294 0.37 -21.80 -1.35
C ALA A 294 1.12 -22.40 -0.15
N ILE A 295 1.45 -23.70 -0.19
CA ILE A 295 2.26 -24.36 0.86
C ILE A 295 3.65 -23.73 0.94
N ALA A 296 4.31 -23.54 -0.21
CA ALA A 296 5.63 -22.92 -0.27
C ALA A 296 5.60 -21.49 0.27
N ALA A 297 4.57 -20.70 -0.08
CA ALA A 297 4.39 -19.34 0.43
C ALA A 297 4.24 -19.34 1.95
N VAL A 298 3.37 -20.20 2.51
CA VAL A 298 3.18 -20.32 3.97
C VAL A 298 4.49 -20.68 4.68
N TYR A 299 5.25 -21.62 4.14
CA TYR A 299 6.56 -22.00 4.68
C TYR A 299 7.55 -20.82 4.68
N LEU A 300 7.67 -20.11 3.54
CA LEU A 300 8.56 -18.96 3.42
C LEU A 300 8.11 -17.76 4.26
N ILE A 301 6.80 -17.55 4.45
CA ILE A 301 6.24 -16.59 5.40
C ILE A 301 6.70 -16.93 6.83
N GLY A 302 6.71 -18.21 7.20
CA GLY A 302 7.28 -18.68 8.47
C GLY A 302 8.75 -18.30 8.66
N ILE A 303 9.57 -18.49 7.62
CA ILE A 303 10.98 -18.08 7.61
C ILE A 303 11.11 -16.56 7.72
N TYR A 304 10.32 -15.82 6.92
CA TYR A 304 10.31 -14.36 6.91
C TYR A 304 9.95 -13.80 8.28
N ASN A 305 8.95 -14.39 8.96
CA ASN A 305 8.55 -14.05 10.32
C ASN A 305 9.72 -14.22 11.31
N LYS A 306 10.43 -15.36 11.26
CA LYS A 306 11.60 -15.60 12.13
C LYS A 306 12.72 -14.58 11.88
N LYS A 307 13.05 -14.31 10.61
CA LYS A 307 14.13 -13.39 10.25
C LYS A 307 13.79 -11.93 10.57
N THR A 308 12.53 -11.53 10.49
CA THR A 308 12.10 -10.16 10.84
C THR A 308 11.99 -9.94 12.33
N ALA A 309 11.64 -10.96 13.13
CA ALA A 309 11.66 -10.87 14.60
C ALA A 309 13.05 -10.50 15.13
N VAL A 310 14.11 -11.12 14.59
CA VAL A 310 15.51 -10.82 14.97
C VAL A 310 15.91 -9.37 14.65
N LEU A 311 15.33 -8.76 13.61
CA LEU A 311 15.61 -7.36 13.24
C LEU A 311 14.86 -6.34 14.12
N GLN A 312 13.92 -6.80 14.94
CA GLN A 312 13.09 -5.97 15.81
C GLN A 312 13.57 -5.95 17.27
N GLU A 313 14.55 -6.78 17.65
CA GLU A 313 15.14 -6.73 18.99
C GLU A 313 15.83 -5.37 19.23
N PRO A 314 15.65 -4.76 20.42
CA PRO A 314 16.29 -3.49 20.73
C PRO A 314 17.81 -3.69 20.68
N VAL A 315 18.50 -2.84 19.90
CA VAL A 315 19.94 -2.67 20.03
C VAL A 315 20.18 -2.37 21.50
N HIS A 316 20.86 -3.27 22.20
CA HIS A 316 21.27 -3.04 23.59
C HIS A 316 21.87 -1.64 23.65
N GLU A 317 21.30 -0.78 24.50
CA GLU A 317 22.00 0.42 24.95
C GLU A 317 23.37 -0.07 25.40
N ILE A 318 24.41 0.28 24.63
CA ILE A 318 25.77 0.25 25.13
C ILE A 318 25.70 1.22 26.29
N LYS A 319 25.60 0.69 27.51
CA LYS A 319 25.91 1.44 28.70
C LYS A 319 27.35 1.89 28.46
N ASN A 320 27.50 3.17 28.14
CA ASN A 320 28.75 3.84 28.43
C ASN A 320 28.88 3.74 29.94
N ASP A 321 29.66 2.76 30.40
CA ASP A 321 30.18 2.75 31.76
C ASP A 321 31.15 3.94 31.84
N GLU A 322 30.58 5.11 32.10
CA GLU A 322 31.29 6.23 32.72
C GLU A 322 31.27 5.98 34.23
N ASN A 323 32.36 5.38 34.73
CA ASN A 323 33.13 5.75 35.94
C ASN A 323 34.01 4.58 36.40
#